data_AF-A0A815PRI6-F1
#
_entry.id   AF-A0A815PRI6-F1
#
_cell.length_a   1.000
_cell.length_b   1.000
_cell.length_c   1.000
_cell.angle_alpha   90.00
_cell.angle_beta   90.00
_cell.angle_gamma   90.00
#
_symmetry.space_group_name_H-M   'P 1'
#
loop_
_entity.id
_entity.type
_entity.pdbx_description
1 polymer ?
#
loop_
_entity_poly.entity_id
_entity_poly.type
_entity_poly.pdbx_seq_one_letter_code
_entity_poly.pdbx_strand_id
1 'polypeptide(L)'
;MYGGNPNIISELASDIWIEQNIPGGLNTNSVLFTYKITLPSSIFINGTNYAENGEIEDERPFIHGRKVEQHEINLPFIDISKFYLSSRNQKTMLPNPDMMAKLNSRPDLQVKVIELYQRDLVNPYGAKVVGGLLSGGVDTSFIPLILSRFFNIEVQSLTLNFGGIYNDGIADDARNIRQNLSMLGVSNPKFKDMCEELGEYFIPLLMGDVIVPGSPGIFPNSSLSRILMVKALAQELPDAQVYLTGSAKNQNNNLRFMTAAYEYLGNKPLWSPIFFWEEIFQRQDCLDVIRLCTGRDLSTRSEKDDPCASGDETFLKKEEEDGTRSHLDYDFPVQLSTMLPPRTVVLHFEQGRPVAIDEQRLNFVKLVGELNKIGLQYGLPWKASVESRPSGKGEIEWNLTPGVDALREAMSRLRAASVPPRMHQELFRFNAQLAEDIVRGGLHNTTAVAYINVIRELCANVTGSVELTFYPGFVRASRPKPDQPITVAEAPCGHLPSPDNALDSVNALIAHNVVGQAFRTEKQIREHYKWHADQYLLRLKQLTTCINNILNKLCNEQLNTLKNELFQFLNRQEQTINNQIIRISNEEECLLCLSKLATLILERLFDGDLNDTKTEFFYH
;
A
#
# COMPACT_ATOMS: atom_id res chain seq x y z
N MET A 1 -14.08 -12.82 8.13
CA MET A 1 -15.18 -13.42 7.34
C MET A 1 -16.52 -13.01 7.96
N TYR A 2 -17.21 -12.05 7.37
CA TYR A 2 -18.58 -12.15 6.84
C TYR A 2 -19.00 -10.73 6.40
N GLY A 3 -19.44 -10.62 5.15
CA GLY A 3 -19.66 -9.36 4.44
C GLY A 3 -20.90 -8.61 4.90
N GLY A 4 -20.77 -7.28 4.98
CA GLY A 4 -21.86 -6.32 5.04
C GLY A 4 -21.92 -5.54 3.74
N ASN A 5 -23.12 -5.46 3.17
CA ASN A 5 -23.51 -4.90 1.88
C ASN A 5 -23.15 -3.38 1.73
N PRO A 6 -22.49 -2.94 0.64
CA PRO A 6 -22.08 -1.53 0.44
C PRO A 6 -23.20 -0.51 0.21
N ASN A 7 -24.45 -0.96 -0.02
CA ASN A 7 -25.54 -0.10 -0.49
C ASN A 7 -26.42 0.55 0.60
N ILE A 8 -26.02 0.51 1.88
CA ILE A 8 -26.80 1.14 2.98
C ILE A 8 -26.24 2.51 3.40
N ILE A 9 -25.06 2.91 2.91
CA ILE A 9 -24.45 4.21 3.27
C ILE A 9 -24.85 5.34 2.30
N SER A 10 -25.48 5.04 1.15
CA SER A 10 -25.80 6.06 0.13
C SER A 10 -27.18 6.71 0.21
N GLU A 11 -28.03 6.41 1.20
CA GLU A 11 -29.39 7.00 1.32
C GLU A 11 -29.57 7.95 2.53
N LEU A 12 -28.52 8.28 3.28
CA LEU A 12 -28.59 9.25 4.39
C LEU A 12 -28.02 10.65 4.07
N ALA A 13 -27.68 10.92 2.81
CA ALA A 13 -27.01 12.15 2.40
C ALA A 13 -27.77 13.03 1.38
N SER A 14 -29.04 12.76 1.07
CA SER A 14 -29.74 13.44 -0.04
C SER A 14 -30.82 14.48 0.30
N ASP A 15 -31.22 14.70 1.56
CA ASP A 15 -32.33 15.65 1.85
C ASP A 15 -32.00 16.72 2.92
N ILE A 16 -31.06 17.61 2.61
CA ILE A 16 -30.97 18.94 3.25
C ILE A 16 -31.16 20.00 2.15
N TRP A 17 -32.40 20.46 2.00
CA TRP A 17 -32.72 21.66 1.22
C TRP A 17 -32.52 22.91 2.10
N ILE A 18 -31.70 23.86 1.63
CA ILE A 18 -31.55 25.19 2.23
C ILE A 18 -32.39 26.16 1.38
N GLU A 19 -33.59 26.51 1.84
CA GLU A 19 -34.34 27.65 1.27
C GLU A 19 -33.83 28.97 1.88
N GLN A 20 -33.23 29.82 1.05
CA GLN A 20 -32.98 31.22 1.37
C GLN A 20 -34.22 32.05 1.01
N ASN A 21 -34.93 32.57 2.03
CA ASN A 21 -35.92 33.62 1.82
C ASN A 21 -35.39 34.94 2.40
N ILE A 22 -35.11 35.90 1.52
CA ILE A 22 -34.72 37.27 1.87
C ILE A 22 -35.90 38.20 1.59
N PRO A 23 -36.52 38.83 2.60
CA PRO A 23 -37.31 40.04 2.41
C PRO A 23 -36.41 41.26 2.60
N GLY A 24 -36.40 42.15 1.61
CA GLY A 24 -35.54 43.31 1.54
C GLY A 24 -35.87 44.43 2.55
N GLY A 25 -34.82 45.17 2.91
CA GLY A 25 -34.87 46.53 3.43
C GLY A 25 -35.03 46.64 4.94
N LEU A 26 -33.91 46.74 5.68
CA LEU A 26 -33.64 47.72 6.77
C LEU A 26 -32.23 47.53 7.35
N ASN A 27 -31.71 48.61 7.93
CA ASN A 27 -30.29 48.92 8.16
C ASN A 27 -29.61 48.16 9.34
N THR A 28 -28.35 47.78 9.07
CA THR A 28 -27.14 47.70 9.93
C THR A 28 -27.15 47.03 11.33
N ASN A 29 -26.17 46.13 11.48
CA ASN A 29 -25.62 45.46 12.66
C ASN A 29 -26.35 44.21 13.15
N SER A 30 -25.60 43.09 13.15
CA SER A 30 -25.96 41.69 13.50
C SER A 30 -26.70 40.88 12.44
N VAL A 31 -25.99 39.94 11.80
CA VAL A 31 -26.57 38.80 11.08
C VAL A 31 -26.45 37.59 12.00
N LEU A 32 -27.57 37.17 12.59
CA LEU A 32 -27.68 35.94 13.38
C LEU A 32 -28.02 34.79 12.43
N PHE A 33 -27.08 33.88 12.15
CA PHE A 33 -27.44 32.61 11.49
C PHE A 33 -28.00 31.66 12.56
N THR A 34 -29.29 31.32 12.45
CA THR A 34 -29.93 30.36 13.35
C THR A 34 -30.05 29.02 12.61
N TYR A 35 -29.27 28.01 12.99
CA TYR A 35 -29.44 26.65 12.46
C TYR A 35 -30.40 25.87 13.37
N LYS A 36 -31.49 25.37 12.81
CA LYS A 36 -32.43 24.46 13.50
C LYS A 36 -32.10 23.03 13.10
N ILE A 37 -31.33 22.33 13.94
CA ILE A 37 -31.04 20.89 13.76
C ILE A 37 -32.17 20.11 14.44
N THR A 38 -32.93 19.33 13.66
CA THR A 38 -33.92 18.37 14.20
C THR A 38 -33.29 16.98 14.11
N LEU A 39 -32.98 16.36 15.24
CA LEU A 39 -32.51 14.97 15.29
C LEU A 39 -33.72 14.02 15.27
N PRO A 40 -33.71 12.94 14.47
CA PRO A 40 -34.75 11.92 14.56
C PRO A 40 -34.55 11.09 15.84
N SER A 41 -35.61 11.01 16.63
CA SER A 41 -35.69 10.23 17.86
C SER A 41 -35.83 8.75 17.56
N SER A 42 -34.70 8.01 17.50
CA SER A 42 -34.50 6.62 17.98
C SER A 42 -33.37 5.91 17.24
N ILE A 43 -32.24 5.65 17.91
CA ILE A 43 -31.32 4.55 17.54
C ILE A 43 -31.05 3.76 18.82
N PHE A 44 -31.52 2.51 18.82
CA PHE A 44 -31.24 1.51 19.83
C PHE A 44 -29.76 1.09 19.76
N ILE A 45 -29.05 1.16 20.89
CA ILE A 45 -27.73 0.52 21.06
C ILE A 45 -27.99 -0.80 21.76
N ASN A 46 -27.79 -1.92 21.06
CA ASN A 46 -27.84 -3.24 21.65
C ASN A 46 -26.42 -3.61 22.11
N GLY A 47 -26.21 -3.66 23.42
CA GLY A 47 -24.98 -4.12 24.03
C GLY A 47 -25.22 -4.51 25.47
N THR A 48 -25.30 -5.80 25.75
CA THR A 48 -25.20 -6.34 27.11
C THR A 48 -24.25 -7.52 27.15
N ASN A 49 -23.26 -7.42 28.03
CA ASN A 49 -22.47 -8.53 28.54
C ASN A 49 -23.33 -9.38 29.50
N TYR A 50 -22.99 -10.67 29.57
CA TYR A 50 -23.63 -11.69 30.38
C TYR A 50 -23.60 -11.42 31.89
N ALA A 51 -24.70 -11.74 32.57
CA ALA A 51 -24.72 -12.30 33.92
C ALA A 51 -25.84 -13.35 33.99
N GLU A 52 -25.48 -14.61 34.24
CA GLU A 52 -26.39 -15.68 34.64
C GLU A 52 -26.96 -15.37 36.03
N ASN A 53 -28.23 -15.74 36.23
CA ASN A 53 -29.06 -15.57 37.42
C ASN A 53 -29.75 -14.21 37.51
N GLY A 54 -31.03 -14.24 37.13
CA GLY A 54 -31.91 -13.09 37.17
C GLY A 54 -32.22 -12.62 38.58
N GLU A 55 -32.35 -11.32 38.72
CA GLU A 55 -33.32 -10.61 39.53
C GLU A 55 -33.27 -9.12 39.14
N ILE A 56 -34.44 -8.55 38.87
CA ILE A 56 -34.63 -7.12 38.62
C ILE A 56 -35.08 -6.52 39.96
N GLU A 57 -34.38 -5.50 40.45
CA GLU A 57 -34.93 -4.54 41.40
C GLU A 57 -34.69 -3.11 40.92
N ASP A 58 -35.67 -2.27 41.25
CA ASP A 58 -36.10 -1.07 40.55
C ASP A 58 -35.62 0.23 41.23
N GLU A 59 -35.85 1.34 40.53
CA GLU A 59 -36.01 2.73 40.98
C GLU A 59 -34.80 3.62 41.32
N ARG A 60 -34.65 4.71 40.55
CA ARG A 60 -34.49 6.12 41.04
C ARG A 60 -34.50 7.19 39.92
N PRO A 61 -34.71 8.50 40.21
CA PRO A 61 -35.91 9.23 39.78
C PRO A 61 -35.68 10.39 38.80
N PHE A 62 -36.78 10.82 38.17
CA PHE A 62 -36.91 12.05 37.38
C PHE A 62 -36.58 13.32 38.19
N ILE A 63 -35.82 14.25 37.60
CA ILE A 63 -35.72 15.64 38.08
C ILE A 63 -36.14 16.61 36.96
N HIS A 64 -37.13 17.44 37.29
CA HIS A 64 -37.73 18.51 36.49
C HIS A 64 -36.75 19.64 36.15
N GLY A 65 -36.98 20.26 34.98
CA GLY A 65 -36.21 21.37 34.44
C GLY A 65 -36.27 22.67 35.27
N ARG A 66 -35.19 23.44 35.19
CA ARG A 66 -35.13 24.86 35.59
C ARG A 66 -34.87 25.73 34.36
N LYS A 67 -35.62 26.83 34.27
CA LYS A 67 -35.45 27.96 33.35
C LYS A 67 -34.01 28.49 33.39
N VAL A 68 -33.42 28.68 32.21
CA VAL A 68 -32.17 29.45 32.04
C VAL A 68 -32.57 30.89 31.73
N GLU A 69 -32.21 31.83 32.61
CA GLU A 69 -32.28 33.26 32.34
C GLU A 69 -31.10 33.67 31.44
N GLN A 70 -31.37 34.54 30.46
CA GLN A 70 -30.36 35.14 29.61
C GLN A 70 -29.58 36.21 30.40
N HIS A 71 -28.26 36.09 30.44
CA HIS A 71 -27.36 37.19 30.77
C HIS A 71 -26.49 37.52 29.56
N GLU A 72 -26.57 38.78 29.11
CA GLU A 72 -25.58 39.39 28.21
C GLU A 72 -24.23 39.46 28.96
N ILE A 73 -23.21 38.79 28.43
CA ILE A 73 -21.83 38.94 28.90
C ILE A 73 -21.09 39.80 27.88
N ASN A 74 -20.86 41.06 28.22
CA ASN A 74 -19.81 41.87 27.62
C ASN A 74 -18.46 41.31 28.08
N LEU A 75 -17.54 41.03 27.14
CA LEU A 75 -16.20 40.51 27.43
C LEU A 75 -15.18 41.65 27.58
N PRO A 76 -14.66 41.92 28.80
CA PRO A 76 -13.34 42.49 28.99
C PRO A 76 -12.37 41.42 29.54
N PHE A 77 -11.10 41.50 29.14
CA PHE A 77 -9.92 40.80 29.68
C PHE A 77 -10.17 39.50 30.49
N ILE A 78 -9.84 38.35 29.90
CA ILE A 78 -9.99 37.04 30.52
C ILE A 78 -9.03 36.91 31.72
N ASP A 79 -9.59 36.98 32.93
CA ASP A 79 -8.92 36.62 34.18
C ASP A 79 -8.83 35.09 34.27
N ILE A 80 -7.64 34.57 33.97
CA ILE A 80 -7.32 33.14 33.85
C ILE A 80 -7.61 32.40 35.17
N SER A 81 -7.60 33.08 36.32
CA SER A 81 -7.83 32.46 37.64
C SER A 81 -9.24 31.88 37.83
N LYS A 82 -10.21 32.24 36.98
CA LYS A 82 -11.61 31.79 37.10
C LYS A 82 -11.97 30.57 36.25
N PHE A 83 -11.11 30.10 35.35
CA PHE A 83 -11.35 28.91 34.50
C PHE A 83 -11.08 27.56 35.21
N TYR A 84 -10.87 27.60 36.53
CA TYR A 84 -10.16 26.57 37.31
C TYR A 84 -11.02 25.48 37.97
N LEU A 85 -12.29 25.32 37.60
CA LEU A 85 -13.18 24.39 38.31
C LEU A 85 -13.90 23.45 37.34
N SER A 86 -13.26 22.32 37.01
CA SER A 86 -13.83 20.96 37.10
C SER A 86 -13.11 19.96 36.16
N SER A 87 -12.20 19.16 36.70
CA SER A 87 -11.96 17.80 36.19
C SER A 87 -11.40 16.91 37.30
N ARG A 88 -11.99 15.72 37.42
CA ARG A 88 -11.67 14.72 38.45
C ARG A 88 -10.34 14.03 38.10
N ASN A 89 -9.46 13.92 39.11
CA ASN A 89 -8.45 12.87 39.27
C ASN A 89 -7.27 12.76 38.28
N GLN A 90 -6.65 13.86 37.89
CA GLN A 90 -5.19 13.92 37.71
C GLN A 90 -4.69 15.25 38.30
N LYS A 91 -3.51 15.28 38.93
CA LYS A 91 -2.87 16.53 39.37
C LYS A 91 -2.72 17.43 38.14
N THR A 92 -3.56 18.45 38.04
CA THR A 92 -3.76 19.28 36.86
C THR A 92 -2.49 20.06 36.56
N MET A 93 -1.88 19.79 35.41
CA MET A 93 -0.69 20.47 34.94
C MET A 93 -1.14 21.63 34.07
N LEU A 94 -1.13 22.82 34.66
CA LEU A 94 -1.68 24.03 34.05
C LEU A 94 -0.68 24.63 33.09
N PRO A 95 -1.13 25.31 32.03
CA PRO A 95 -0.23 26.01 31.13
C PRO A 95 0.54 27.09 31.90
N ASN A 96 1.84 27.18 31.63
CA ASN A 96 2.76 28.12 32.25
C ASN A 96 2.29 29.57 31.99
N PRO A 97 2.03 30.37 33.05
CA PRO A 97 1.54 31.74 32.90
C PRO A 97 2.45 32.65 32.05
N ASP A 98 3.77 32.50 32.17
CA ASP A 98 4.73 33.30 31.40
C ASP A 98 4.66 32.97 29.91
N MET A 99 4.46 31.69 29.58
CA MET A 99 4.29 31.26 28.19
C MET A 99 2.94 31.71 27.63
N MET A 100 1.87 31.65 28.42
CA MET A 100 0.57 32.20 28.04
C MET A 100 0.66 33.72 27.79
N ALA A 101 1.41 34.45 28.62
CA ALA A 101 1.61 35.89 28.45
C ALA A 101 2.32 36.26 27.14
N LYS A 102 3.22 35.40 26.63
CA LYS A 102 3.83 35.60 25.30
C LYS A 102 2.83 35.57 24.15
N LEU A 103 1.66 34.97 24.36
CA LEU A 103 0.56 34.91 23.40
C LEU A 103 -0.47 36.04 23.58
N ASN A 104 -0.22 37.04 24.45
CA ASN A 104 -1.19 38.12 24.71
C ASN A 104 -1.58 38.92 23.45
N SER A 105 -0.70 39.03 22.46
CA SER A 105 -1.01 39.66 21.17
C SER A 105 -1.89 38.81 20.25
N ARG A 106 -2.12 37.54 20.60
CA ARG A 106 -2.94 36.56 19.88
C ARG A 106 -3.81 35.74 20.85
N PRO A 107 -4.86 36.35 21.44
CA PRO A 107 -5.74 35.67 22.41
C PRO A 107 -6.40 34.40 21.85
N ASP A 108 -6.61 34.33 20.54
CA ASP A 108 -7.09 33.14 19.84
C ASP A 108 -6.15 31.94 20.02
N LEU A 109 -4.82 32.16 20.01
CA LEU A 109 -3.84 31.09 20.25
C LEU A 109 -3.83 30.65 21.73
N GLN A 110 -4.09 31.56 22.67
CA GLN A 110 -4.26 31.18 24.08
C GLN A 110 -5.45 30.25 24.27
N VAL A 111 -6.59 30.56 23.64
CA VAL A 111 -7.78 29.71 23.68
C VAL A 111 -7.48 28.32 23.13
N LYS A 112 -6.74 28.23 22.01
CA LYS A 112 -6.33 26.93 21.43
C LYS A 112 -5.42 26.11 22.36
N VAL A 113 -4.47 26.75 23.06
CA VAL A 113 -3.64 26.05 24.06
C VAL A 113 -4.49 25.55 25.25
N ILE A 114 -5.46 26.35 25.69
CA ILE A 114 -6.41 25.96 26.74
C ILE A 114 -7.29 24.79 26.27
N GLU A 115 -7.73 24.80 25.01
CA GLU A 115 -8.52 23.72 24.43
C GLU A 115 -7.75 22.38 24.43
N LEU A 116 -6.45 22.38 24.08
CA LEU A 116 -5.60 21.17 24.17
C LEU A 116 -5.64 20.57 25.57
N TYR A 117 -5.53 21.42 26.60
CA TYR A 117 -5.59 21.00 27.99
C TYR A 117 -6.98 20.50 28.38
N GLN A 118 -8.05 21.21 28.00
CA GLN A 118 -9.43 20.83 28.33
C GLN A 118 -9.86 19.51 27.67
N ARG A 119 -9.32 19.20 26.49
CA ARG A 119 -9.58 17.95 25.76
C ARG A 119 -8.64 16.80 26.13
N ASP A 120 -7.78 16.98 27.15
CA ASP A 120 -6.80 16.01 27.61
C ASP A 120 -5.83 15.52 26.50
N LEU A 121 -5.47 16.43 25.59
CA LEU A 121 -4.63 16.12 24.42
C LEU A 121 -3.14 16.41 24.64
N VAL A 122 -2.75 16.90 25.82
CA VAL A 122 -1.37 17.29 26.13
C VAL A 122 -0.57 16.12 26.71
N ASN A 123 -1.14 15.34 27.62
CA ASN A 123 -0.45 14.24 28.27
C ASN A 123 -1.41 13.08 28.60
N PRO A 124 -2.04 12.46 27.58
CA PRO A 124 -3.06 11.43 27.78
C PRO A 124 -2.54 10.17 28.50
N TYR A 125 -1.21 10.00 28.60
CA TYR A 125 -0.55 8.87 29.24
C TYR A 125 0.03 9.20 30.62
N GLY A 126 -0.09 10.44 31.10
CA GLY A 126 0.50 10.86 32.38
C GLY A 126 2.02 10.72 32.45
N ALA A 127 2.72 10.82 31.31
CA ALA A 127 4.16 10.65 31.21
C ALA A 127 4.90 11.85 31.82
N LYS A 128 5.95 11.56 32.60
CA LYS A 128 6.90 12.57 33.08
C LYS A 128 7.99 12.85 32.06
N VAL A 129 8.46 11.79 31.40
CA VAL A 129 9.54 11.83 30.41
C VAL A 129 9.01 11.30 29.09
N VAL A 130 9.14 12.10 28.06
CA VAL A 130 8.68 11.83 26.71
C VAL A 130 9.86 11.89 25.74
N GLY A 131 10.06 10.83 24.95
CA GLY A 131 11.17 10.73 24.01
C GLY A 131 10.70 10.90 22.57
N GLY A 132 11.22 11.87 21.82
CA GLY A 132 10.72 12.17 20.47
C GLY A 132 11.77 12.12 19.37
N LEU A 133 11.34 11.75 18.16
CA LEU A 133 12.08 11.96 16.92
C LEU A 133 11.85 13.39 16.44
N LEU A 134 12.83 14.27 16.60
CA LEU A 134 12.67 15.69 16.31
C LEU A 134 13.61 16.15 15.18
N SER A 135 13.04 16.53 14.04
CA SER A 135 13.77 17.02 12.86
C SER A 135 14.05 18.54 12.89
N GLY A 136 13.33 19.30 13.73
CA GLY A 136 13.40 20.76 13.74
C GLY A 136 12.57 21.43 12.64
N GLY A 137 11.63 20.69 12.03
CA GLY A 137 10.54 21.25 11.22
C GLY A 137 9.48 21.95 12.08
N VAL A 138 8.38 22.42 11.47
CA VAL A 138 7.34 23.16 12.20
C VAL A 138 6.71 22.30 13.29
N ASP A 139 6.19 21.11 12.95
CA ASP A 139 5.50 20.24 13.92
C ASP A 139 6.45 19.73 15.00
N THR A 140 7.64 19.28 14.60
CA THR A 140 8.69 18.81 15.53
C THR A 140 9.38 19.94 16.31
N SER A 141 9.02 21.20 16.06
CA SER A 141 9.37 22.35 16.91
C SER A 141 8.20 22.78 17.80
N PHE A 142 6.97 22.71 17.29
CA PHE A 142 5.76 23.09 18.01
C PHE A 142 5.43 22.13 19.15
N ILE A 143 5.50 20.82 18.89
CA ILE A 143 5.24 19.78 19.89
C ILE A 143 6.10 19.93 21.15
N PRO A 144 7.46 19.94 21.06
CA PRO A 144 8.28 20.08 22.25
C PRO A 144 8.08 21.42 22.96
N LEU A 145 7.78 22.50 22.23
CA LEU A 145 7.48 23.81 22.81
C LEU A 145 6.23 23.75 23.71
N ILE A 146 5.14 23.15 23.23
CA ILE A 146 3.91 22.98 24.02
C ILE A 146 4.19 22.08 25.22
N LEU A 147 4.72 20.87 25.00
CA LEU A 147 4.91 19.90 26.08
C LEU A 147 5.88 20.42 27.15
N SER A 148 7.04 20.94 26.76
CA SER A 148 8.08 21.38 27.70
C SER A 148 7.82 22.76 28.27
N ARG A 149 7.59 23.79 27.43
CA ARG A 149 7.51 25.17 27.94
C ARG A 149 6.13 25.51 28.52
N PHE A 150 5.05 25.10 27.86
CA PHE A 150 3.71 25.38 28.37
C PHE A 150 3.35 24.42 29.49
N PHE A 151 3.73 23.15 29.39
CA PHE A 151 3.22 22.12 30.29
C PHE A 151 4.30 21.49 31.19
N ASN A 152 5.57 21.89 31.09
CA ASN A 152 6.66 21.41 31.97
C ASN A 152 6.83 19.87 31.97
N ILE A 153 6.59 19.23 30.81
CA ILE A 153 6.89 17.83 30.55
C ILE A 153 8.36 17.73 30.12
N GLU A 154 9.10 16.78 30.70
CA GLU A 154 10.46 16.52 30.24
C GLU A 154 10.42 15.90 28.84
N VAL A 155 10.91 16.64 27.85
CA VAL A 155 11.06 16.16 26.49
C VAL A 155 12.54 15.86 26.24
N GLN A 156 12.83 14.61 25.90
CA GLN A 156 14.12 14.16 25.38
C GLN A 156 14.00 13.98 23.87
N SER A 157 15.08 14.26 23.13
CA SER A 157 15.02 14.17 21.66
C SER A 157 16.15 13.38 21.06
N LEU A 158 15.81 12.73 19.95
CA LEU A 158 16.74 12.11 19.03
C LEU A 158 16.51 12.69 17.64
N THR A 159 17.56 13.25 17.04
CA THR A 159 17.61 13.63 15.63
C THR A 159 18.52 12.66 14.90
N LEU A 160 18.05 12.12 13.77
CA LEU A 160 18.78 11.10 13.00
C LEU A 160 19.24 11.65 11.66
N ASN A 161 20.47 11.37 11.27
CA ASN A 161 21.00 11.66 9.94
C ASN A 161 20.87 10.46 9.02
N PHE A 162 20.13 10.60 7.92
CA PHE A 162 20.06 9.60 6.85
C PHE A 162 20.71 10.08 5.55
N GLY A 163 21.45 11.19 5.57
CA GLY A 163 22.09 11.76 4.38
C GLY A 163 21.10 12.45 3.43
N GLY A 164 21.59 12.91 2.29
CA GLY A 164 20.79 13.41 1.17
C GLY A 164 21.40 12.99 -0.17
N ILE A 165 20.63 13.10 -1.25
CA ILE A 165 21.13 12.78 -2.59
C ILE A 165 22.02 13.90 -3.14
N TYR A 166 21.79 15.14 -2.69
CA TYR A 166 22.54 16.32 -3.16
C TYR A 166 23.76 16.65 -2.30
N ASN A 167 23.76 16.27 -1.02
CA ASN A 167 24.79 16.61 -0.04
C ASN A 167 24.99 15.46 0.97
N ASP A 168 26.16 15.40 1.60
CA ASP A 168 26.56 14.38 2.60
C ASP A 168 25.73 14.40 3.92
N GLY A 169 24.65 15.19 3.98
CA GLY A 169 23.69 15.22 5.09
C GLY A 169 24.14 15.98 6.33
N ILE A 170 23.29 16.91 6.77
CA ILE A 170 22.98 17.38 8.15
C ILE A 170 24.13 17.78 9.10
N ALA A 171 25.43 17.56 8.82
CA ALA A 171 26.50 17.83 9.78
C ALA A 171 26.55 19.32 10.21
N ASP A 172 26.42 20.25 9.25
CA ASP A 172 26.34 21.69 9.54
C ASP A 172 24.98 22.11 10.15
N ASP A 173 23.92 21.34 9.89
CA ASP A 173 22.58 21.57 10.43
C ASP A 173 22.38 21.05 11.86
N ALA A 174 23.13 20.03 12.28
CA ALA A 174 22.98 19.40 13.60
C ALA A 174 23.24 20.39 14.74
N ARG A 175 24.20 21.30 14.57
CA ARG A 175 24.48 22.36 15.57
C ARG A 175 23.32 23.33 15.69
N ASN A 176 22.76 23.75 14.56
CA ASN A 176 21.59 24.63 14.53
C ASN A 176 20.39 23.92 15.16
N ILE A 177 20.10 22.68 14.76
CA ILE A 177 19.00 21.87 15.32
C ILE A 177 19.13 21.75 16.84
N ARG A 178 20.32 21.44 17.38
CA ARG A 178 20.55 21.35 18.84
C ARG A 178 20.25 22.66 19.56
N GLN A 179 20.73 23.78 19.04
CA GLN A 179 20.46 25.10 19.62
C GLN A 179 18.95 25.40 19.59
N ASN A 180 18.29 25.07 18.49
CA ASN A 180 16.86 25.26 18.33
C ASN A 180 16.05 24.42 19.32
N LEU A 181 16.32 23.12 19.42
CA LEU A 181 15.63 22.23 20.35
C LEU A 181 15.82 22.66 21.81
N SER A 182 17.01 23.14 22.16
CA SER A 182 17.29 23.67 23.50
C SER A 182 16.41 24.90 23.83
N MET A 183 16.20 25.81 22.88
CA MET A 183 15.29 26.95 23.07
C MET A 183 13.84 26.49 23.31
N LEU A 184 13.42 25.43 22.64
CA LEU A 184 12.08 24.83 22.78
C LEU A 184 11.89 24.05 24.10
N GLY A 185 12.92 24.01 24.97
CA GLY A 185 12.85 23.35 26.28
C GLY A 185 13.16 21.85 26.22
N VAL A 186 13.72 21.36 25.12
CA VAL A 186 14.16 19.97 25.01
C VAL A 186 15.42 19.75 25.85
N SER A 187 15.38 18.72 26.68
CA SER A 187 16.52 18.27 27.48
C SER A 187 17.42 17.35 26.66
N ASN A 188 18.74 17.57 26.76
CA ASN A 188 19.78 16.69 26.20
C ASN A 188 19.54 16.20 24.76
N PRO A 189 19.47 17.11 23.75
CA PRO A 189 19.21 16.71 22.38
C PRO A 189 20.32 15.81 21.82
N LYS A 190 19.99 14.56 21.53
CA LYS A 190 20.89 13.56 20.92
C LYS A 190 20.83 13.64 19.40
N PHE A 191 21.97 13.33 18.79
CA PHE A 191 22.11 13.23 17.33
C PHE A 191 22.84 11.94 17.00
N LYS A 192 22.33 11.19 16.02
CA LYS A 192 22.95 9.93 15.59
C LYS A 192 22.96 9.84 14.07
N ASP A 193 24.10 9.45 13.53
CA ASP A 193 24.22 9.13 12.12
C ASP A 193 23.74 7.70 11.86
N MET A 194 22.82 7.55 10.91
CA MET A 194 22.17 6.30 10.55
C MET A 194 22.47 5.89 9.10
N CYS A 195 23.35 6.59 8.37
CA CYS A 195 23.58 6.32 6.95
C CYS A 195 24.16 4.93 6.72
N GLU A 196 25.18 4.54 7.50
CA GLU A 196 25.79 3.21 7.41
C GLU A 196 24.78 2.12 7.80
N GLU A 197 24.03 2.31 8.89
CA GLU A 197 23.01 1.34 9.31
C GLU A 197 21.91 1.18 8.25
N LEU A 198 21.39 2.28 7.70
CA LEU A 198 20.44 2.23 6.58
C LEU A 198 21.02 1.48 5.38
N GLY A 199 22.30 1.71 5.07
CA GLY A 199 23.04 0.99 4.02
C GLY A 199 23.07 -0.53 4.26
N GLU A 200 23.44 -0.98 5.46
CA GLU A 200 23.51 -2.40 5.79
C GLU A 200 22.16 -3.12 5.66
N TYR A 201 21.07 -2.44 5.99
CA TYR A 201 19.73 -2.99 5.81
C TYR A 201 19.23 -2.92 4.36
N PHE A 202 19.72 -1.95 3.59
CA PHE A 202 19.35 -1.78 2.19
C PHE A 202 20.07 -2.76 1.25
N ILE A 203 21.34 -3.09 1.52
CA ILE A 203 22.17 -3.94 0.65
C ILE A 203 21.48 -5.29 0.31
N PRO A 204 20.89 -6.04 1.26
CA PRO A 204 20.16 -7.26 0.92
C PRO A 204 18.97 -7.00 -0.01
N LEU A 205 18.27 -5.86 0.12
CA LEU A 205 17.17 -5.52 -0.78
C LEU A 205 17.67 -5.25 -2.19
N LEU A 206 18.81 -4.57 -2.32
CA LEU A 206 19.50 -4.36 -3.61
C LEU A 206 19.94 -5.70 -4.22
N MET A 207 20.56 -6.59 -3.43
CA MET A 207 20.97 -7.92 -3.86
C MET A 207 19.80 -8.76 -4.35
N GLY A 208 18.62 -8.62 -3.73
CA GLY A 208 17.40 -9.34 -4.10
C GLY A 208 16.63 -8.72 -5.27
N ASP A 209 16.83 -7.43 -5.58
CA ASP A 209 15.92 -6.62 -6.41
C ASP A 209 14.50 -6.54 -5.79
N VAL A 210 14.45 -6.23 -4.49
CA VAL A 210 13.20 -6.12 -3.71
C VAL A 210 12.52 -4.76 -3.97
N ILE A 211 11.65 -4.76 -4.98
CA ILE A 211 10.95 -3.57 -5.49
C ILE A 211 9.53 -3.50 -4.93
N VAL A 212 9.06 -2.30 -4.61
CA VAL A 212 7.68 -2.04 -4.20
C VAL A 212 6.72 -2.47 -5.34
N PRO A 213 5.74 -3.35 -5.07
CA PRO A 213 4.78 -3.79 -6.08
C PRO A 213 4.08 -2.62 -6.77
N GLY A 214 4.00 -2.66 -8.10
CA GLY A 214 3.39 -1.58 -8.90
C GLY A 214 4.26 -0.32 -9.09
N SER A 215 5.46 -0.28 -8.52
CA SER A 215 6.37 0.88 -8.59
C SER A 215 7.75 0.49 -9.15
N PRO A 216 7.88 0.36 -10.48
CA PRO A 216 9.08 -0.20 -11.13
C PRO A 216 10.37 0.53 -10.72
N GLY A 217 11.31 -0.24 -10.17
CA GLY A 217 12.62 0.28 -9.78
C GLY A 217 12.63 1.18 -8.55
N ILE A 218 11.58 1.12 -7.73
CA ILE A 218 11.51 1.81 -6.44
C ILE A 218 11.63 0.78 -5.32
N PHE A 219 12.67 0.95 -4.49
CA PHE A 219 12.88 0.15 -3.29
C PHE A 219 12.15 0.78 -2.08
N PRO A 220 11.79 -0.01 -1.05
CA PRO A 220 11.08 0.49 0.14
C PRO A 220 11.99 1.27 1.12
N ASN A 221 12.81 2.19 0.60
CA ASN A 221 13.85 2.92 1.34
C ASN A 221 13.25 3.77 2.47
N SER A 222 12.15 4.46 2.17
CA SER A 222 11.46 5.32 3.13
C SER A 222 10.95 4.48 4.29
N SER A 223 10.22 3.40 4.01
CA SER A 223 9.74 2.47 5.02
C SER A 223 10.88 1.92 5.88
N LEU A 224 12.00 1.54 5.26
CA LEU A 224 13.17 1.07 5.98
C LEU A 224 13.71 2.11 6.97
N SER A 225 13.87 3.37 6.54
CA SER A 225 14.32 4.44 7.44
C SER A 225 13.38 4.64 8.62
N ARG A 226 12.05 4.58 8.45
CA ARG A 226 11.08 4.76 9.55
C ARG A 226 11.16 3.63 10.58
N ILE A 227 11.41 2.40 10.15
CA ILE A 227 11.65 1.26 11.05
C ILE A 227 12.93 1.50 11.88
N LEU A 228 14.02 1.91 11.20
CA LEU A 228 15.30 2.20 11.87
C LEU A 228 15.20 3.41 12.82
N MET A 229 14.33 4.38 12.53
CA MET A 229 14.06 5.49 13.44
C MET A 229 13.48 4.99 14.77
N VAL A 230 12.51 4.07 14.75
CA VAL A 230 11.93 3.51 15.99
C VAL A 230 12.95 2.66 16.75
N LYS A 231 13.71 1.84 16.03
CA LYS A 231 14.81 1.05 16.62
C LYS A 231 15.81 1.95 17.35
N ALA A 232 16.26 3.02 16.70
CA ALA A 232 17.19 3.97 17.30
C ALA A 232 16.54 4.71 18.48
N LEU A 233 15.27 5.07 18.39
CA LEU A 233 14.53 5.72 19.48
C LEU A 233 14.50 4.84 20.74
N ALA A 234 14.20 3.55 20.58
CA ALA A 234 14.18 2.56 21.67
C ALA A 234 15.55 2.41 22.36
N GLN A 235 16.63 2.43 21.56
CA GLN A 235 18.00 2.25 22.05
C GLN A 235 18.57 3.51 22.72
N GLU A 236 18.32 4.68 22.13
CA GLU A 236 18.94 5.92 22.56
C GLU A 236 18.16 6.62 23.68
N LEU A 237 16.85 6.42 23.77
CA LEU A 237 15.99 7.04 24.80
C LEU A 237 15.24 5.98 25.64
N PRO A 238 15.95 5.01 26.26
CA PRO A 238 15.31 3.88 26.96
C PRO A 238 14.56 4.28 28.23
N ASP A 239 14.75 5.49 28.75
CA ASP A 239 14.07 6.00 29.94
C ASP A 239 12.73 6.70 29.63
N ALA A 240 12.45 6.99 28.35
CA ALA A 240 11.20 7.59 27.94
C ALA A 240 10.02 6.66 28.30
N GLN A 241 8.96 7.23 28.85
CA GLN A 241 7.74 6.51 29.22
C GLN A 241 6.76 6.44 28.04
N VAL A 242 6.81 7.45 27.18
CA VAL A 242 6.04 7.56 25.94
C VAL A 242 6.96 8.09 24.86
N TYR A 243 6.78 7.59 23.64
CA TYR A 243 7.55 8.00 22.48
C TYR A 243 6.71 8.86 21.54
N LEU A 244 7.31 9.89 20.94
CA LEU A 244 6.64 10.79 20.01
C LEU A 244 7.06 10.56 18.56
N THR A 245 6.09 10.65 17.66
CA THR A 245 6.32 10.90 16.24
C THR A 245 5.64 12.20 15.82
N GLY A 246 6.15 12.81 14.75
CA GLY A 246 5.54 13.99 14.12
C GLY A 246 4.73 13.64 12.87
N SER A 247 4.28 12.40 12.70
CA SER A 247 3.59 11.99 11.47
C SER A 247 2.10 12.34 11.52
N ALA A 248 1.63 13.08 10.52
CA ALA A 248 0.26 13.56 10.39
C ALA A 248 -0.74 12.42 10.08
N LYS A 249 -2.03 12.71 10.24
CA LYS A 249 -3.13 11.75 10.03
C LYS A 249 -3.14 11.20 8.59
N ASN A 250 -3.50 9.91 8.45
CA ASN A 250 -3.69 9.21 7.16
C ASN A 250 -2.45 9.02 6.27
N GLN A 251 -1.23 9.09 6.83
CA GLN A 251 0.02 8.77 6.11
C GLN A 251 0.48 7.33 6.34
N ASN A 252 1.14 6.74 5.34
CA ASN A 252 1.80 5.42 5.42
C ASN A 252 2.85 5.37 6.53
N ASN A 253 3.47 6.52 6.83
CA ASN A 253 4.45 6.69 7.90
C ASN A 253 3.91 6.31 9.29
N ASN A 254 2.64 6.61 9.61
CA ASN A 254 2.05 6.21 10.89
C ASN A 254 1.98 4.69 11.04
N LEU A 255 1.52 3.98 9.99
CA LEU A 255 1.47 2.52 10.03
C LEU A 255 2.87 1.93 10.20
N ARG A 256 3.86 2.45 9.46
CA ARG A 256 5.27 2.01 9.56
C ARG A 256 5.81 2.20 10.97
N PHE A 257 5.61 3.38 11.56
CA PHE A 257 6.04 3.67 12.93
C PHE A 257 5.33 2.80 13.96
N MET A 258 4.01 2.60 13.82
CA MET A 258 3.23 1.75 14.72
C MET A 258 3.67 0.28 14.66
N THR A 259 3.84 -0.28 13.46
CA THR A 259 4.30 -1.67 13.29
C THR A 259 5.70 -1.84 13.89
N ALA A 260 6.62 -0.91 13.61
CA ALA A 260 7.95 -0.94 14.21
C ALA A 260 7.91 -0.73 15.74
N ALA A 261 6.96 0.05 16.26
CA ALA A 261 6.80 0.24 17.70
C ALA A 261 6.43 -1.04 18.44
N TYR A 262 5.56 -1.88 17.86
CA TYR A 262 5.25 -3.20 18.41
C TYR A 262 6.49 -4.09 18.56
N GLU A 263 7.45 -3.92 17.66
CA GLU A 263 8.69 -4.70 17.65
C GLU A 263 9.72 -4.17 18.65
N TYR A 264 9.89 -2.84 18.71
CA TYR A 264 11.03 -2.22 19.40
C TYR A 264 10.71 -1.54 20.73
N LEU A 265 9.48 -1.09 20.96
CA LEU A 265 9.13 -0.29 22.13
C LEU A 265 8.50 -1.11 23.27
N GLY A 266 8.27 -2.40 23.06
CA GLY A 266 7.62 -3.28 24.03
C GLY A 266 6.24 -2.75 24.41
N ASN A 267 5.99 -2.56 25.70
CA ASN A 267 4.71 -2.05 26.21
C ASN A 267 4.65 -0.51 26.29
N LYS A 268 5.65 0.21 25.79
CA LYS A 268 5.69 1.68 25.87
C LYS A 268 4.88 2.29 24.73
N PRO A 269 3.98 3.26 25.00
CA PRO A 269 3.15 3.87 23.97
C PRO A 269 3.98 4.67 22.95
N LEU A 270 3.61 4.55 21.68
CA LEU A 270 3.98 5.50 20.63
C LEU A 270 2.80 6.45 20.39
N TRP A 271 3.03 7.75 20.46
CA TRP A 271 2.02 8.79 20.36
C TRP A 271 2.40 9.83 19.31
N SER A 272 1.45 10.17 18.43
CA SER A 272 1.60 11.29 17.49
C SER A 272 0.66 12.43 17.93
N PRO A 273 1.15 13.48 18.60
CA PRO A 273 0.30 14.58 19.06
C PRO A 273 -0.37 15.32 17.90
N ILE A 274 0.37 15.51 16.80
CA ILE A 274 -0.09 16.30 15.64
C ILE A 274 -1.38 15.74 15.04
N PHE A 275 -1.56 14.40 15.10
CA PHE A 275 -2.76 13.71 14.65
C PHE A 275 -4.05 14.28 15.26
N PHE A 276 -4.00 14.73 16.52
CA PHE A 276 -5.14 15.32 17.22
C PHE A 276 -5.09 16.85 17.23
N TRP A 277 -3.87 17.41 17.24
CA TRP A 277 -3.68 18.85 17.36
C TRP A 277 -4.01 19.61 16.07
N GLU A 278 -3.96 18.95 14.91
CA GLU A 278 -4.36 19.53 13.60
C GLU A 278 -5.84 19.96 13.54
N GLU A 279 -6.70 19.43 14.42
CA GLU A 279 -8.09 19.87 14.56
C GLU A 279 -8.21 21.25 15.23
N ILE A 280 -7.17 21.68 15.94
CA ILE A 280 -7.15 22.89 16.80
C ILE A 280 -6.19 23.94 16.24
N PHE A 281 -5.01 23.49 15.79
CA PHE A 281 -3.94 24.33 15.26
C PHE A 281 -3.75 24.10 13.76
N GLN A 282 -3.76 25.19 13.01
CA GLN A 282 -3.31 25.22 11.63
C GLN A 282 -1.80 25.49 11.59
N ARG A 283 -1.14 25.20 10.46
CA ARG A 283 0.30 25.43 10.28
C ARG A 283 0.72 26.86 10.64
N GLN A 284 -0.04 27.87 10.23
CA GLN A 284 0.24 29.26 10.55
C GLN A 284 0.16 29.54 12.06
N ASP A 285 -0.78 28.91 12.76
CA ASP A 285 -0.86 29.03 14.22
C ASP A 285 0.39 28.46 14.88
N CYS A 286 0.87 27.29 14.43
CA CYS A 286 2.10 26.68 14.94
C CYS A 286 3.31 27.61 14.73
N LEU A 287 3.45 28.20 13.54
CA LEU A 287 4.50 29.16 13.21
C LEU A 287 4.43 30.39 14.11
N ASP A 288 3.25 30.96 14.31
CA ASP A 288 3.04 32.15 15.14
C ASP A 288 3.35 31.87 16.61
N VAL A 289 2.93 30.72 17.16
CA VAL A 289 3.28 30.32 18.53
C VAL A 289 4.79 30.18 18.67
N ILE A 290 5.47 29.51 17.74
CA ILE A 290 6.93 29.37 17.77
C ILE A 290 7.60 30.75 17.75
N ARG A 291 7.18 31.63 16.84
CA ARG A 291 7.74 32.98 16.69
C ARG A 291 7.54 33.84 17.94
N LEU A 292 6.33 33.89 18.49
CA LEU A 292 6.03 34.65 19.70
C LEU A 292 6.78 34.11 20.93
N CYS A 293 6.97 32.79 21.00
CA CYS A 293 7.58 32.15 22.15
C CYS A 293 9.11 32.18 22.14
N THR A 294 9.72 32.09 20.95
CA THR A 294 11.17 31.90 20.77
C THR A 294 11.86 33.03 20.02
N GLY A 295 11.10 33.93 19.39
CA GLY A 295 11.62 34.96 18.48
C GLY A 295 12.04 34.42 17.10
N ARG A 296 11.91 33.11 16.86
CA ARG A 296 12.38 32.47 15.65
C ARG A 296 11.30 32.41 14.59
N ASP A 297 11.67 32.74 13.35
CA ASP A 297 10.78 32.63 12.20
C ASP A 297 11.15 31.38 11.37
N LEU A 298 10.22 30.42 11.33
CA LEU A 298 10.35 29.19 10.55
C LEU A 298 9.61 29.25 9.20
N SER A 299 8.94 30.36 8.87
CA SER A 299 8.25 30.55 7.58
C SER A 299 9.21 30.43 6.37
N THR A 300 10.48 30.77 6.59
CA THR A 300 11.52 30.84 5.55
C THR A 300 11.99 29.49 5.00
N ARG A 301 11.67 28.35 5.65
CA ARG A 301 12.17 27.03 5.22
C ARG A 301 11.30 26.33 4.16
N SER A 302 10.09 26.82 3.88
CA SER A 302 9.17 26.22 2.89
C SER A 302 8.49 27.22 1.96
N GLU A 303 8.32 28.50 2.34
CA GLU A 303 7.51 29.43 1.53
C GLU A 303 8.29 30.16 0.42
N LYS A 304 9.62 30.24 0.50
CA LYS A 304 10.41 30.98 -0.50
C LYS A 304 10.83 30.16 -1.71
N ASP A 305 10.91 28.84 -1.57
CA ASP A 305 11.49 27.98 -2.62
C ASP A 305 10.46 26.99 -3.22
N ASP A 306 9.45 26.53 -2.46
CA ASP A 306 8.43 25.63 -3.01
C ASP A 306 7.15 25.48 -2.13
N PRO A 307 6.02 26.10 -2.50
CA PRO A 307 4.77 26.02 -1.73
C PRO A 307 4.09 24.63 -1.74
N CYS A 308 4.57 23.64 -2.51
CA CYS A 308 3.90 22.34 -2.68
C CYS A 308 4.73 21.10 -2.28
N ALA A 309 6.00 21.20 -1.90
CA ALA A 309 6.85 20.03 -1.70
C ALA A 309 6.73 19.43 -0.28
N SER A 310 5.72 18.59 -0.04
CA SER A 310 5.86 17.52 0.98
C SER A 310 6.81 16.47 0.40
N GLY A 311 7.82 16.07 1.15
CA GLY A 311 8.82 15.14 0.65
C GLY A 311 9.83 14.76 1.72
N ASP A 312 10.50 13.65 1.50
CA ASP A 312 11.55 13.15 2.39
C ASP A 312 12.81 12.85 1.59
N GLU A 313 13.95 12.83 2.28
CA GLU A 313 15.25 12.61 1.65
C GLU A 313 16.14 11.73 2.52
N THR A 314 16.90 10.86 1.84
CA THR A 314 18.00 10.07 2.38
C THR A 314 19.11 10.03 1.33
N PHE A 315 20.30 9.53 1.66
CA PHE A 315 21.35 9.33 0.66
C PHE A 315 20.97 8.35 -0.46
N LEU A 316 19.93 7.53 -0.28
CA LEU A 316 19.44 6.57 -1.27
C LEU A 316 18.39 7.17 -2.23
N LYS A 317 17.64 8.19 -1.78
CA LYS A 317 16.42 8.63 -2.44
C LYS A 317 15.99 10.03 -1.98
N LYS A 318 15.50 10.84 -2.91
CA LYS A 318 14.59 11.96 -2.66
C LYS A 318 13.19 11.59 -3.12
N GLU A 319 12.19 11.85 -2.29
CA GLU A 319 10.77 11.65 -2.61
C GLU A 319 9.99 12.96 -2.47
N GLU A 320 9.02 13.17 -3.36
CA GLU A 320 8.08 14.29 -3.32
C GLU A 320 6.65 13.80 -3.55
N GLU A 321 5.76 14.19 -2.64
CA GLU A 321 4.34 13.87 -2.63
C GLU A 321 3.57 15.01 -3.33
N ASP A 322 3.77 15.18 -4.63
CA ASP A 322 2.98 16.13 -5.44
C ASP A 322 2.44 15.45 -6.71
N GLY A 323 1.18 15.03 -6.64
CA GLY A 323 0.47 14.43 -7.76
C GLY A 323 0.09 15.40 -8.88
N THR A 324 0.32 16.71 -8.72
CA THR A 324 0.02 17.74 -9.73
C THR A 324 1.21 18.03 -10.65
N ARG A 325 2.42 17.73 -10.19
CA ARG A 325 3.65 17.86 -11.00
C ARG A 325 3.83 16.69 -11.94
N SER A 326 4.30 17.00 -13.14
CA SER A 326 4.86 16.06 -14.09
C SER A 326 6.39 16.00 -13.94
N HIS A 327 7.01 14.93 -14.43
CA HIS A 327 8.47 14.84 -14.53
C HIS A 327 9.13 16.03 -15.29
N LEU A 328 8.36 16.77 -16.10
CA LEU A 328 8.82 17.95 -16.85
C LEU A 328 8.82 19.22 -15.99
N ASP A 329 8.08 19.23 -14.88
CA ASP A 329 8.01 20.37 -13.95
C ASP A 329 9.20 20.35 -12.96
N TYR A 330 9.97 19.27 -12.97
CA TYR A 330 11.23 19.20 -12.26
C TYR A 330 12.30 19.91 -13.08
N ASP A 331 12.82 21.02 -12.54
CA ASP A 331 14.01 21.73 -13.00
C ASP A 331 15.27 20.86 -12.80
N PHE A 332 15.33 19.72 -13.49
CA PHE A 332 16.64 19.19 -13.82
C PHE A 332 17.27 20.19 -14.79
N PRO A 333 18.58 20.43 -14.70
CA PRO A 333 19.29 20.97 -15.84
C PRO A 333 19.38 19.87 -16.92
N VAL A 334 18.22 19.43 -17.45
CA VAL A 334 18.11 18.57 -18.63
C VAL A 334 18.92 19.19 -19.76
N GLN A 335 18.96 20.54 -19.83
CA GLN A 335 19.79 21.30 -20.76
C GLN A 335 21.31 21.13 -20.56
N LEU A 336 21.81 20.85 -19.34
CA LEU A 336 23.23 20.51 -19.14
C LEU A 336 23.51 19.05 -19.50
N SER A 337 22.56 18.15 -19.24
CA SER A 337 22.76 16.71 -19.47
C SER A 337 22.87 16.34 -20.95
N THR A 338 22.06 16.93 -21.85
CA THR A 338 22.01 16.56 -23.29
C THR A 338 23.32 16.82 -24.05
N MET A 339 24.26 17.55 -23.46
CA MET A 339 25.54 17.91 -24.06
C MET A 339 26.74 17.12 -23.49
N LEU A 340 26.53 16.25 -22.48
CA LEU A 340 27.62 15.49 -21.87
C LEU A 340 27.97 14.25 -22.70
N PRO A 341 29.26 14.01 -23.01
CA PRO A 341 29.68 12.75 -23.59
C PRO A 341 29.46 11.60 -22.58
N PRO A 342 29.23 10.36 -23.04
CA PRO A 342 29.06 9.23 -22.14
C PRO A 342 30.26 9.07 -21.19
N ARG A 343 30.00 8.77 -19.92
CA ARG A 343 31.06 8.46 -18.93
C ARG A 343 30.94 7.03 -18.46
N THR A 344 32.06 6.34 -18.45
CA THR A 344 32.15 4.96 -17.99
C THR A 344 32.85 4.89 -16.63
N VAL A 345 32.33 4.04 -15.74
CA VAL A 345 32.95 3.67 -14.46
C VAL A 345 32.86 2.15 -14.27
N VAL A 346 33.74 1.54 -13.49
CA VAL A 346 33.68 0.12 -13.13
C VAL A 346 33.21 -0.05 -11.70
N LEU A 347 32.09 -0.72 -11.48
CA LEU A 347 31.64 -1.10 -10.14
C LEU A 347 32.16 -2.47 -9.75
N HIS A 348 32.70 -2.58 -8.54
CA HIS A 348 33.17 -3.84 -7.97
C HIS A 348 32.28 -4.30 -6.83
N PHE A 349 32.04 -5.61 -6.78
CA PHE A 349 31.21 -6.28 -5.78
C PHE A 349 31.96 -7.43 -5.12
N GLU A 350 31.74 -7.61 -3.83
CA GLU A 350 32.18 -8.75 -3.03
C GLU A 350 30.99 -9.37 -2.32
N GLN A 351 30.69 -10.62 -2.63
CA GLN A 351 29.55 -11.36 -2.06
C GLN A 351 28.24 -10.57 -2.16
N GLY A 352 28.01 -9.91 -3.29
CA GLY A 352 26.87 -9.05 -3.57
C GLY A 352 26.89 -7.67 -2.89
N ARG A 353 27.93 -7.32 -2.14
CA ARG A 353 28.11 -5.97 -1.59
C ARG A 353 28.88 -5.09 -2.59
N PRO A 354 28.42 -3.87 -2.93
CA PRO A 354 29.24 -2.91 -3.66
C PRO A 354 30.41 -2.43 -2.80
N VAL A 355 31.65 -2.47 -3.32
CA VAL A 355 32.87 -2.18 -2.55
C VAL A 355 33.82 -1.16 -3.18
N ALA A 356 33.71 -0.90 -4.49
CA ALA A 356 34.57 0.09 -5.16
C ALA A 356 33.93 0.67 -6.43
N ILE A 357 34.38 1.87 -6.79
CA ILE A 357 34.20 2.48 -8.11
C ILE A 357 35.59 2.67 -8.71
N ASP A 358 35.79 2.14 -9.91
CA ASP A 358 37.10 2.01 -10.55
C ASP A 358 38.09 1.34 -9.58
N GLU A 359 39.27 1.93 -9.38
CA GLU A 359 40.28 1.39 -8.45
C GLU A 359 40.09 1.85 -7.00
N GLN A 360 39.08 2.68 -6.71
CA GLN A 360 38.89 3.29 -5.40
C GLN A 360 37.88 2.51 -4.54
N ARG A 361 38.37 1.86 -3.49
CA ARG A 361 37.49 1.26 -2.45
C ARG A 361 36.79 2.33 -1.64
N LEU A 362 35.49 2.14 -1.44
CA LEU A 362 34.60 3.06 -0.72
C LEU A 362 33.69 2.26 0.21
N ASN A 363 33.29 2.86 1.33
CA ASN A 363 32.14 2.33 2.08
C ASN A 363 30.86 2.55 1.27
N PHE A 364 29.79 1.88 1.65
CA PHE A 364 28.55 1.88 0.87
C PHE A 364 27.95 3.30 0.72
N VAL A 365 27.97 4.09 1.80
CA VAL A 365 27.43 5.46 1.80
C VAL A 365 28.19 6.36 0.81
N LYS A 366 29.53 6.38 0.85
CA LYS A 366 30.33 7.20 -0.08
C LYS A 366 30.22 6.71 -1.52
N LEU A 367 30.14 5.39 -1.72
CA LEU A 367 29.95 4.79 -3.03
C LEU A 367 28.62 5.28 -3.65
N VAL A 368 27.53 5.25 -2.89
CA VAL A 368 26.23 5.76 -3.36
C VAL A 368 26.30 7.27 -3.59
N GLY A 369 26.97 8.02 -2.72
CA GLY A 369 27.18 9.46 -2.88
C GLY A 369 27.89 9.83 -4.19
N GLU A 370 28.98 9.13 -4.54
CA GLU A 370 29.67 9.33 -5.82
C GLU A 370 28.77 8.97 -7.02
N LEU A 371 27.99 7.88 -6.93
CA LEU A 371 27.05 7.53 -8.00
C LEU A 371 25.88 8.51 -8.11
N ASN A 372 25.39 9.07 -7.00
CA ASN A 372 24.39 10.14 -7.00
C ASN A 372 24.94 11.36 -7.74
N LYS A 373 26.16 11.80 -7.39
CA LYS A 373 26.82 12.93 -8.05
C LYS A 373 26.95 12.73 -9.55
N ILE A 374 27.37 11.55 -10.00
CA ILE A 374 27.46 11.22 -11.44
C ILE A 374 26.05 11.20 -12.06
N GLY A 375 25.12 10.45 -11.48
CA GLY A 375 23.78 10.30 -12.03
C GLY A 375 22.99 11.62 -12.13
N LEU A 376 23.17 12.52 -11.15
CA LEU A 376 22.59 13.87 -11.19
C LEU A 376 23.19 14.71 -12.31
N GLN A 377 24.51 14.67 -12.53
CA GLN A 377 25.16 15.37 -13.66
C GLN A 377 24.62 14.90 -15.01
N TYR A 378 24.36 13.59 -15.15
CA TYR A 378 23.82 12.99 -16.37
C TYR A 378 22.29 13.07 -16.47
N GLY A 379 21.61 13.68 -15.50
CA GLY A 379 20.16 13.89 -15.56
C GLY A 379 19.34 12.61 -15.47
N LEU A 380 19.72 11.64 -14.63
CA LEU A 380 18.88 10.45 -14.40
C LEU A 380 17.49 10.86 -13.89
N PRO A 381 16.41 10.29 -14.44
CA PRO A 381 15.08 10.86 -14.34
C PRO A 381 14.42 10.59 -12.98
N TRP A 382 13.47 11.47 -12.63
CA TRP A 382 12.45 11.18 -11.63
C TRP A 382 11.53 10.04 -12.12
N LYS A 383 11.11 9.20 -11.19
CA LYS A 383 10.19 8.07 -11.42
C LYS A 383 8.95 8.23 -10.57
N ALA A 384 7.78 8.11 -11.19
CA ALA A 384 6.52 8.03 -10.45
C ALA A 384 6.37 6.64 -9.82
N SER A 385 6.01 6.59 -8.55
CA SER A 385 5.48 5.40 -7.87
C SER A 385 4.04 5.61 -7.48
N VAL A 386 3.33 4.50 -7.30
CA VAL A 386 2.02 4.50 -6.66
C VAL A 386 2.11 3.61 -5.43
N GLU A 387 1.89 4.20 -4.26
CA GLU A 387 1.75 3.45 -3.02
C GLU A 387 0.29 3.41 -2.58
N SER A 388 -0.17 2.23 -2.18
CA SER A 388 -1.51 2.06 -1.59
C SER A 388 -1.50 2.52 -0.14
N ARG A 389 -2.34 3.50 0.19
CA ARG A 389 -2.59 3.89 1.59
C ARG A 389 -3.41 2.82 2.33
N PRO A 390 -3.34 2.75 3.68
CA PRO A 390 -4.21 1.90 4.49
C PRO A 390 -5.72 2.10 4.22
N SER A 391 -6.11 3.29 3.76
CA SER A 391 -7.48 3.62 3.36
C SER A 391 -7.91 3.00 2.03
N GLY A 392 -7.01 2.31 1.32
CA GLY A 392 -7.21 1.76 -0.02
C GLY A 392 -7.05 2.78 -1.15
N LYS A 393 -6.72 4.04 -0.85
CA LYS A 393 -6.44 5.07 -1.87
C LYS A 393 -4.98 5.00 -2.30
N GLY A 394 -4.73 5.02 -3.60
CA GLY A 394 -3.37 5.19 -4.13
C GLY A 394 -2.89 6.63 -3.97
N GLU A 395 -1.62 6.80 -3.67
CA GLU A 395 -0.91 8.09 -3.71
C GLU A 395 0.21 8.01 -4.74
N ILE A 396 0.33 9.06 -5.55
CA ILE A 396 1.41 9.20 -6.52
C ILE A 396 2.55 9.95 -5.84
N GLU A 397 3.74 9.37 -5.92
CA GLU A 397 4.97 9.98 -5.40
C GLU A 397 6.01 10.06 -6.52
N TRP A 398 6.74 11.16 -6.58
CA TRP A 398 7.88 11.31 -7.47
C TRP A 398 9.16 10.97 -6.72
N ASN A 399 9.98 10.10 -7.29
CA ASN A 399 11.20 9.59 -6.66
C ASN A 399 12.42 9.81 -7.53
N LEU A 400 13.49 10.32 -6.94
CA LEU A 400 14.80 10.47 -7.57
C LEU A 400 15.83 9.60 -6.84
N THR A 401 16.43 8.64 -7.56
CA THR A 401 17.30 7.59 -7.00
C THR A 401 18.55 7.30 -7.84
N PRO A 402 19.34 8.30 -8.27
CA PRO A 402 20.37 8.14 -9.29
C PRO A 402 21.44 7.09 -8.95
N GLY A 403 21.96 7.11 -7.72
CA GLY A 403 22.97 6.15 -7.28
C GLY A 403 22.42 4.73 -7.13
N VAL A 404 21.18 4.61 -6.63
CA VAL A 404 20.50 3.30 -6.51
C VAL A 404 20.17 2.71 -7.88
N ASP A 405 19.77 3.53 -8.86
CA ASP A 405 19.50 3.07 -10.23
C ASP A 405 20.75 2.51 -10.89
N ALA A 406 21.89 3.19 -10.74
CA ALA A 406 23.19 2.71 -11.21
C ALA A 406 23.58 1.38 -10.54
N LEU A 407 23.45 1.30 -9.20
CA LEU A 407 23.72 0.09 -8.43
C LEU A 407 22.85 -1.09 -8.87
N ARG A 408 21.55 -0.85 -9.07
CA ARG A 408 20.59 -1.88 -9.48
C ARG A 408 20.91 -2.41 -10.86
N GLU A 409 21.24 -1.55 -11.82
CA GLU A 409 21.61 -1.99 -13.18
C GLU A 409 22.87 -2.87 -13.14
N ALA A 410 23.90 -2.49 -12.39
CA ALA A 410 25.11 -3.30 -12.25
C ALA A 410 24.85 -4.63 -11.50
N MET A 411 24.18 -4.56 -10.34
CA MET A 411 23.85 -5.73 -9.53
C MET A 411 23.05 -6.76 -10.32
N SER A 412 22.04 -6.30 -11.07
CA SER A 412 21.20 -7.17 -11.90
C SER A 412 22.03 -7.95 -12.92
N ARG A 413 22.98 -7.30 -13.61
CA ARG A 413 23.89 -7.99 -14.55
C ARG A 413 24.80 -8.99 -13.87
N LEU A 414 25.44 -8.59 -12.77
CA LEU A 414 26.39 -9.46 -12.09
C LEU A 414 25.69 -10.69 -11.50
N ARG A 415 24.54 -10.49 -10.86
CA ARG A 415 23.71 -11.56 -10.32
C ARG A 415 23.23 -12.50 -11.44
N ALA A 416 22.82 -11.98 -12.59
CA ALA A 416 22.42 -12.82 -13.73
C ALA A 416 23.56 -13.71 -14.25
N ALA A 417 24.82 -13.28 -14.10
CA ALA A 417 26.00 -14.05 -14.50
C ALA A 417 26.56 -14.96 -13.40
N SER A 418 26.12 -14.80 -12.14
CA SER A 418 26.67 -15.49 -10.96
C SER A 418 25.66 -16.42 -10.27
N VAL A 419 24.35 -16.23 -10.48
CA VAL A 419 23.28 -16.98 -9.82
C VAL A 419 22.44 -17.78 -10.84
N PRO A 420 22.21 -19.10 -10.63
CA PRO A 420 21.45 -19.93 -11.56
C PRO A 420 20.04 -19.39 -11.86
N PRO A 421 19.53 -19.48 -13.11
CA PRO A 421 18.23 -18.92 -13.51
C PRO A 421 17.04 -19.36 -12.65
N ARG A 422 17.02 -20.61 -12.17
CA ARG A 422 15.97 -21.11 -11.26
C ARG A 422 15.92 -20.32 -9.95
N MET A 423 17.06 -19.90 -9.41
CA MET A 423 17.10 -19.14 -8.16
C MET A 423 16.59 -17.71 -8.35
N HIS A 424 16.79 -17.09 -9.52
CA HIS A 424 16.15 -15.81 -9.86
C HIS A 424 14.62 -15.91 -9.86
N GLN A 425 14.06 -17.04 -10.31
CA GLN A 425 12.61 -17.26 -10.25
C GLN A 425 12.10 -17.34 -8.80
N GLU A 426 12.85 -18.00 -7.92
CA GLU A 426 12.48 -18.07 -6.50
C GLU A 426 12.56 -16.69 -5.83
N LEU A 427 13.62 -15.91 -6.08
CA LEU A 427 13.71 -14.51 -5.63
C LEU A 427 12.48 -13.71 -6.08
N PHE A 428 12.12 -13.79 -7.37
CA PHE A 428 10.98 -13.07 -7.92
C PHE A 428 9.65 -13.41 -7.20
N ARG A 429 9.46 -14.67 -6.76
CA ARG A 429 8.23 -15.09 -6.09
C ARG A 429 8.02 -14.44 -4.73
N PHE A 430 9.07 -14.30 -3.93
CA PHE A 430 8.93 -13.78 -2.56
C PHE A 430 9.30 -12.30 -2.42
N ASN A 431 10.02 -11.71 -3.38
CA ASN A 431 10.41 -10.29 -3.33
C ASN A 431 9.20 -9.35 -3.17
N ALA A 432 8.09 -9.63 -3.84
CA ALA A 432 6.88 -8.81 -3.72
C ALA A 432 6.31 -8.84 -2.29
N GLN A 433 6.28 -10.02 -1.67
CA GLN A 433 5.84 -10.17 -0.28
C GLN A 433 6.80 -9.47 0.69
N LEU A 434 8.11 -9.64 0.51
CA LEU A 434 9.12 -8.98 1.33
C LEU A 434 9.01 -7.45 1.23
N ALA A 435 8.82 -6.92 0.03
CA ALA A 435 8.63 -5.50 -0.18
C ALA A 435 7.37 -4.99 0.54
N GLU A 436 6.25 -5.70 0.44
CA GLU A 436 5.01 -5.35 1.13
C GLU A 436 5.17 -5.37 2.67
N ASP A 437 5.83 -6.39 3.21
CA ASP A 437 6.11 -6.49 4.64
C ASP A 437 6.91 -5.29 5.14
N ILE A 438 7.98 -4.91 4.41
CA ILE A 438 8.80 -3.74 4.75
C ILE A 438 8.00 -2.44 4.61
N VAL A 439 7.21 -2.30 3.54
CA VAL A 439 6.35 -1.14 3.31
C VAL A 439 5.40 -0.89 4.49
N ARG A 440 4.88 -1.96 5.09
CA ARG A 440 4.00 -1.94 6.27
C ARG A 440 4.74 -1.80 7.60
N GLY A 441 6.08 -1.73 7.60
CA GLY A 441 6.91 -1.57 8.80
C GLY A 441 7.43 -2.88 9.41
N GLY A 442 7.21 -4.04 8.78
CA GLY A 442 7.49 -5.37 9.32
C GLY A 442 8.82 -5.98 8.89
N LEU A 443 9.94 -5.27 9.07
CA LEU A 443 11.27 -5.72 8.61
C LEU A 443 11.80 -6.96 9.33
N HIS A 444 11.46 -7.16 10.61
CA HIS A 444 11.92 -8.33 11.38
C HIS A 444 10.82 -9.31 11.72
N ASN A 445 9.72 -9.29 10.97
CA ASN A 445 8.80 -10.42 11.02
C ASN A 445 9.56 -11.71 10.58
N THR A 446 9.14 -12.86 11.10
CA THR A 446 9.85 -14.14 10.86
C THR A 446 10.09 -14.42 9.38
N THR A 447 9.12 -14.08 8.54
CA THR A 447 9.14 -14.30 7.09
C THR A 447 10.14 -13.37 6.39
N ALA A 448 10.14 -12.08 6.72
CA ALA A 448 11.04 -11.08 6.17
C ALA A 448 12.51 -11.40 6.50
N VAL A 449 12.79 -11.80 7.74
CA VAL A 449 14.13 -12.25 8.15
C VAL A 449 14.56 -13.48 7.35
N ALA A 450 13.67 -14.47 7.18
CA ALA A 450 13.96 -15.66 6.39
C ALA A 450 14.29 -15.31 4.93
N TYR A 451 13.48 -14.46 4.30
CA TYR A 451 13.73 -14.01 2.92
C TYR A 451 15.04 -13.24 2.77
N ILE A 452 15.37 -12.33 3.69
CA ILE A 452 16.64 -11.61 3.69
C ILE A 452 17.83 -12.58 3.81
N ASN A 453 17.72 -13.61 4.66
CA ASN A 453 18.77 -14.62 4.79
C ASN A 453 18.93 -15.46 3.52
N VAL A 454 17.82 -15.85 2.87
CA VAL A 454 17.85 -16.54 1.57
C VAL A 454 18.53 -15.66 0.50
N ILE A 455 18.21 -14.37 0.44
CA ILE A 455 18.85 -13.44 -0.51
C ILE A 455 20.37 -13.40 -0.29
N ARG A 456 20.82 -13.29 0.97
CA ARG A 456 22.25 -13.27 1.31
C ARG A 456 22.96 -14.54 0.86
N GLU A 457 22.37 -15.70 1.15
CA GLU A 457 22.92 -16.99 0.77
C GLU A 457 23.04 -17.11 -0.76
N LEU A 458 21.98 -16.78 -1.49
CA LEU A 458 21.97 -16.84 -2.95
C LEU A 458 22.97 -15.88 -3.59
N CYS A 459 23.26 -14.76 -2.94
CA CYS A 459 24.17 -13.74 -3.45
C CYS A 459 25.61 -13.85 -2.92
N ALA A 460 25.93 -14.87 -2.12
CA ALA A 460 27.26 -15.06 -1.53
C ALA A 460 28.38 -15.19 -2.58
N ASN A 461 28.07 -15.71 -3.77
CA ASN A 461 29.02 -15.86 -4.88
C ASN A 461 28.97 -14.71 -5.90
N VAL A 462 28.18 -13.67 -5.66
CA VAL A 462 28.06 -12.49 -6.54
C VAL A 462 29.25 -11.56 -6.33
N THR A 463 30.44 -12.02 -6.73
CA THR A 463 31.71 -11.30 -6.64
C THR A 463 32.26 -11.05 -8.03
N GLY A 464 32.76 -9.85 -8.29
CA GLY A 464 33.33 -9.47 -9.57
C GLY A 464 33.11 -7.99 -9.89
N SER A 465 33.12 -7.64 -11.17
CA SER A 465 32.91 -6.25 -11.59
C SER A 465 31.95 -6.09 -12.76
N VAL A 466 31.35 -4.91 -12.87
CA VAL A 466 30.48 -4.50 -13.96
C VAL A 466 30.83 -3.09 -14.37
N GLU A 467 31.07 -2.88 -15.65
CA GLU A 467 31.25 -1.56 -16.20
C GLU A 467 29.89 -0.92 -16.47
N LEU A 468 29.71 0.32 -15.99
CA LEU A 468 28.52 1.14 -16.16
C LEU A 468 28.85 2.35 -17.03
N THR A 469 28.06 2.59 -18.07
CA THR A 469 28.14 3.81 -18.87
C THR A 469 26.92 4.68 -18.63
N PHE A 470 27.17 5.90 -18.17
CA PHE A 470 26.19 6.96 -18.00
C PHE A 470 26.03 7.72 -19.31
N TYR A 471 24.79 7.81 -19.76
CA TYR A 471 24.35 8.62 -20.88
C TYR A 471 23.40 9.70 -20.34
N PRO A 472 23.20 10.79 -21.09
CA PRO A 472 22.16 11.76 -20.74
C PRO A 472 20.79 11.06 -20.58
N GLY A 473 20.23 11.10 -19.37
CA GLY A 473 18.92 10.52 -19.03
C GLY A 473 18.90 9.03 -18.69
N PHE A 474 19.98 8.27 -18.85
CA PHE A 474 19.98 6.83 -18.48
C PHE A 474 21.37 6.26 -18.21
N VAL A 475 21.42 5.16 -17.47
CA VAL A 475 22.64 4.39 -17.20
C VAL A 475 22.48 2.98 -17.75
N ARG A 476 23.56 2.40 -18.28
CA ARG A 476 23.56 1.04 -18.81
C ARG A 476 24.78 0.27 -18.36
N ALA A 477 24.58 -0.95 -17.90
CA ALA A 477 25.67 -1.88 -17.65
C ALA A 477 26.11 -2.58 -18.94
N SER A 478 27.42 -2.72 -19.09
CA SER A 478 28.02 -3.58 -20.11
C SER A 478 28.11 -5.03 -19.60
N ARG A 479 28.98 -5.84 -20.20
CA ARG A 479 29.07 -7.27 -19.86
C ARG A 479 29.64 -7.43 -18.45
N PRO A 480 28.99 -8.19 -17.54
CA PRO A 480 29.53 -8.47 -16.22
C PRO A 480 30.78 -9.35 -16.31
N LYS A 481 31.71 -9.15 -15.36
CA LYS A 481 32.93 -9.93 -15.16
C LYS A 481 32.87 -10.59 -13.76
N PRO A 482 32.10 -11.68 -13.58
CA PRO A 482 32.08 -12.41 -12.32
C PRO A 482 33.40 -13.17 -12.12
N ASP A 483 33.87 -13.23 -10.87
CA ASP A 483 35.04 -14.03 -10.48
C ASP A 483 34.73 -15.53 -10.62
N GLN A 484 33.48 -15.90 -10.31
CA GLN A 484 32.93 -17.23 -10.48
C GLN A 484 31.68 -17.15 -11.37
N PRO A 485 31.83 -17.20 -12.70
CA PRO A 485 30.67 -17.28 -13.59
C PRO A 485 29.92 -18.59 -13.32
N ILE A 486 28.61 -18.60 -13.58
CA ILE A 486 27.82 -19.84 -13.62
C ILE A 486 28.49 -20.80 -14.61
N THR A 487 29.25 -21.77 -14.11
CA THR A 487 29.80 -22.83 -14.94
C THR A 487 28.67 -23.79 -15.29
N VAL A 488 28.62 -24.22 -16.55
CA VAL A 488 27.69 -25.24 -17.07
C VAL A 488 27.74 -26.55 -16.24
N ALA A 489 28.75 -26.73 -15.39
CA ALA A 489 28.91 -27.86 -14.48
C ALA A 489 27.80 -28.01 -13.41
N GLU A 490 26.99 -26.97 -13.15
CA GLU A 490 25.78 -27.08 -12.31
C GLU A 490 24.51 -27.46 -13.10
N ALA A 491 24.62 -27.64 -14.42
CA ALA A 491 23.63 -28.43 -15.12
C ALA A 491 23.69 -29.86 -14.55
N PRO A 492 22.57 -30.48 -14.15
CA PRO A 492 22.56 -31.83 -13.57
C PRO A 492 23.27 -32.89 -14.43
N CYS A 493 23.44 -32.60 -15.72
CA CYS A 493 24.31 -33.31 -16.63
C CYS A 493 25.63 -32.53 -16.80
N GLY A 494 26.72 -33.01 -16.19
CA GLY A 494 28.08 -32.49 -16.38
C GLY A 494 28.64 -32.63 -17.81
N HIS A 495 27.78 -32.84 -18.81
CA HIS A 495 28.04 -32.86 -20.24
C HIS A 495 26.92 -32.06 -20.90
N LEU A 496 27.25 -31.16 -21.85
CA LEU A 496 26.25 -30.61 -22.77
C LEU A 496 25.43 -31.80 -23.32
N PRO A 497 24.09 -31.80 -23.20
CA PRO A 497 23.32 -32.93 -23.70
C PRO A 497 23.61 -33.10 -25.18
N SER A 498 23.97 -34.32 -25.59
CA SER A 498 23.89 -34.70 -27.00
C SER A 498 22.46 -34.42 -27.49
N PRO A 499 22.23 -34.24 -28.79
CA PRO A 499 20.88 -34.07 -29.34
C PRO A 499 19.89 -35.14 -28.83
N ASP A 500 20.37 -36.35 -28.62
CA ASP A 500 19.59 -37.47 -28.08
C ASP A 500 19.22 -37.28 -26.61
N ASN A 501 20.17 -36.84 -25.77
CA ASN A 501 19.91 -36.55 -24.35
C ASN A 501 18.95 -35.36 -24.17
N ALA A 502 18.96 -34.39 -25.08
CA ALA A 502 18.01 -33.28 -25.06
C ALA A 502 16.59 -33.74 -25.38
N LEU A 503 16.44 -34.65 -26.35
CA LEU A 503 15.16 -35.27 -26.69
C LEU A 503 14.63 -36.12 -25.53
N ASP A 504 15.50 -36.91 -24.88
CA ASP A 504 15.13 -37.69 -23.70
C ASP A 504 14.77 -36.82 -22.50
N SER A 505 15.47 -35.70 -22.30
CA SER A 505 15.12 -34.72 -21.25
C SER A 505 13.77 -34.06 -21.52
N VAL A 506 13.47 -33.72 -22.79
CA VAL A 506 12.16 -33.22 -23.20
C VAL A 506 11.08 -34.29 -22.99
N ASN A 507 11.34 -35.53 -23.39
CA ASN A 507 10.41 -36.66 -23.19
C ASN A 507 10.16 -36.94 -21.71
N ALA A 508 11.19 -36.88 -20.88
CA ALA A 508 11.09 -37.00 -19.42
C ALA A 508 10.31 -35.84 -18.81
N LEU A 509 10.54 -34.59 -19.23
CA LEU A 509 9.76 -33.43 -18.78
C LEU A 509 8.28 -33.53 -19.19
N ILE A 510 8.00 -34.07 -20.38
CA ILE A 510 6.63 -34.30 -20.84
C ILE A 510 5.97 -35.45 -20.06
N ALA A 511 6.74 -36.46 -19.67
CA ALA A 511 6.25 -37.55 -18.81
C ALA A 511 6.03 -37.10 -17.36
N HIS A 512 6.85 -36.19 -16.85
CA HIS A 512 6.83 -35.72 -15.46
C HIS A 512 5.85 -34.56 -15.21
N ASN A 513 5.57 -33.73 -16.23
CA ASN A 513 4.53 -32.72 -16.16
C ASN A 513 3.16 -33.38 -16.33
N VAL A 514 2.42 -33.46 -15.22
CA VAL A 514 0.98 -33.80 -15.18
C VAL A 514 0.18 -32.98 -16.22
N VAL A 515 0.65 -31.78 -16.57
CA VAL A 515 0.08 -30.91 -17.62
C VAL A 515 0.27 -31.50 -19.04
N GLY A 516 1.40 -32.13 -19.34
CA GLY A 516 1.65 -32.78 -20.63
C GLY A 516 0.82 -34.05 -20.82
N GLN A 517 0.60 -34.81 -19.75
CA GLN A 517 -0.42 -35.87 -19.74
C GLN A 517 -1.82 -35.28 -19.82
N ALA A 518 -2.16 -34.26 -19.04
CA ALA A 518 -3.48 -33.62 -19.06
C ALA A 518 -3.85 -33.06 -20.44
N PHE A 519 -2.93 -32.44 -21.19
CA PHE A 519 -3.18 -31.98 -22.55
C PHE A 519 -3.37 -33.13 -23.56
N ARG A 520 -2.59 -34.24 -23.42
CA ARG A 520 -2.79 -35.43 -24.27
C ARG A 520 -4.11 -36.11 -23.94
N THR A 521 -4.44 -36.24 -22.66
CA THR A 521 -5.69 -36.79 -22.16
C THR A 521 -6.86 -35.91 -22.58
N GLU A 522 -6.77 -34.58 -22.46
CA GLU A 522 -7.80 -33.65 -22.92
C GLU A 522 -8.00 -33.74 -24.44
N LYS A 523 -6.92 -33.80 -25.23
CA LYS A 523 -7.02 -33.96 -26.69
C LYS A 523 -7.64 -35.31 -27.06
N GLN A 524 -7.21 -36.41 -26.44
CA GLN A 524 -7.77 -37.73 -26.68
C GLN A 524 -9.23 -37.83 -26.24
N ILE A 525 -9.58 -37.20 -25.11
CA ILE A 525 -10.95 -37.10 -24.63
C ILE A 525 -11.81 -36.29 -25.63
N ARG A 526 -11.33 -35.14 -26.10
CA ARG A 526 -12.03 -34.33 -27.12
C ARG A 526 -12.20 -35.09 -28.44
N GLU A 527 -11.18 -35.82 -28.88
CA GLU A 527 -11.25 -36.64 -30.10
C GLU A 527 -12.22 -37.82 -29.94
N HIS A 528 -12.25 -38.46 -28.76
CA HIS A 528 -13.20 -39.54 -28.45
C HIS A 528 -14.64 -39.03 -28.41
N TYR A 529 -14.92 -37.93 -27.71
CA TYR A 529 -16.26 -37.32 -27.68
C TYR A 529 -16.70 -36.83 -29.06
N LYS A 530 -15.78 -36.26 -29.85
CA LYS A 530 -16.07 -35.86 -31.23
C LYS A 530 -16.43 -37.07 -32.10
N TRP A 531 -15.68 -38.16 -32.00
CA TRP A 531 -15.97 -39.39 -32.74
C TRP A 531 -17.37 -39.93 -32.38
N HIS A 532 -17.70 -40.00 -31.09
CA HIS A 532 -19.04 -40.41 -30.66
C HIS A 532 -20.13 -39.47 -31.21
N ALA A 533 -19.95 -38.14 -31.10
CA ALA A 533 -20.90 -37.16 -31.64
C ALA A 533 -21.09 -37.30 -33.17
N ASP A 534 -20.02 -37.55 -33.93
CA ASP A 534 -20.08 -37.79 -35.37
C ASP A 534 -20.87 -39.07 -35.71
N GLN A 535 -20.69 -40.14 -34.93
CA GLN A 535 -21.48 -41.38 -35.07
C GLN A 535 -22.97 -41.15 -34.74
N TYR A 536 -23.28 -40.34 -33.72
CA TYR A 536 -24.65 -39.97 -33.38
C TYR A 536 -25.32 -39.17 -34.50
N LEU A 537 -24.62 -38.18 -35.07
CA LEU A 537 -25.11 -37.37 -36.18
C LEU A 537 -25.42 -38.24 -37.41
N LEU A 538 -24.57 -39.23 -37.69
CA LEU A 538 -24.77 -40.19 -38.78
C LEU A 538 -26.05 -41.01 -38.59
N ARG A 539 -26.29 -41.54 -37.38
CA ARG A 539 -27.50 -42.30 -37.06
C ARG A 539 -28.77 -41.45 -37.15
N LEU A 540 -28.71 -40.19 -36.67
CA LEU A 540 -29.81 -39.23 -36.80
C LEU A 540 -30.18 -38.97 -38.27
N LYS A 541 -29.17 -38.80 -39.14
CA LYS A 541 -29.37 -38.62 -40.59
C LYS A 541 -29.99 -39.86 -41.24
N GLN A 542 -29.55 -41.06 -40.85
CA GLN A 542 -30.15 -42.32 -41.29
C GLN A 542 -31.61 -42.44 -40.84
N LEU A 543 -31.90 -42.15 -39.57
CA LEU A 543 -33.25 -42.18 -39.02
C LEU A 543 -34.17 -41.19 -39.74
N THR A 544 -33.69 -39.97 -39.97
CA THR A 544 -34.42 -38.92 -40.71
C THR A 544 -34.73 -39.38 -42.13
N THR A 545 -33.78 -40.03 -42.78
CA THR A 545 -33.97 -40.58 -44.13
C THR A 545 -35.02 -41.70 -44.13
N CYS A 546 -34.96 -42.64 -43.16
CA CYS A 546 -35.94 -43.69 -43.00
C CYS A 546 -37.35 -43.13 -42.74
N ILE A 547 -37.46 -42.17 -41.83
CA ILE A 547 -38.72 -41.50 -41.49
C ILE A 547 -39.27 -40.76 -42.72
N ASN A 548 -38.45 -40.01 -43.44
CA ASN A 548 -38.87 -39.33 -44.68
C ASN A 548 -39.36 -40.33 -45.74
N ASN A 549 -38.70 -41.48 -45.88
CA ASN A 549 -39.13 -42.53 -46.81
C ASN A 549 -40.46 -43.18 -46.41
N ILE A 550 -40.73 -43.35 -45.11
CA ILE A 550 -42.01 -43.84 -44.60
C ILE A 550 -43.10 -42.79 -44.80
N LEU A 551 -42.82 -41.54 -44.42
CA LEU A 551 -43.73 -40.42 -44.54
C LEU A 551 -44.11 -40.14 -46.01
N ASN A 552 -43.18 -40.27 -46.95
CA ASN A 552 -43.44 -40.12 -48.39
C ASN A 552 -44.39 -41.17 -48.97
N LYS A 553 -44.63 -42.29 -48.29
CA LYS A 553 -45.59 -43.33 -48.69
C LYS A 553 -46.99 -43.14 -48.13
N LEU A 554 -47.19 -42.16 -47.25
CA LEU A 554 -48.46 -41.88 -46.59
C LEU A 554 -49.12 -40.64 -47.24
N CYS A 555 -50.25 -40.84 -47.91
CA CYS A 555 -51.03 -39.79 -48.59
C CYS A 555 -52.25 -39.41 -47.74
N ASN A 556 -52.16 -38.34 -46.96
CA ASN A 556 -53.30 -37.56 -46.46
C ASN A 556 -52.82 -36.18 -45.99
N GLU A 557 -53.68 -35.17 -46.10
CA GLU A 557 -53.34 -33.75 -45.90
C GLU A 557 -52.90 -33.42 -44.45
N GLN A 558 -53.48 -34.07 -43.44
CA GLN A 558 -53.08 -33.95 -42.03
C GLN A 558 -51.64 -34.45 -41.76
N LEU A 559 -51.14 -35.34 -42.63
CA LEU A 559 -49.82 -35.95 -42.53
C LEU A 559 -48.71 -35.02 -43.06
N ASN A 560 -49.05 -34.05 -43.93
CA ASN A 560 -48.10 -33.06 -44.43
C ASN A 560 -47.72 -32.01 -43.37
N THR A 561 -48.65 -31.67 -42.48
CA THR A 561 -48.36 -30.78 -41.33
C THR A 561 -47.42 -31.47 -40.34
N LEU A 562 -47.68 -32.75 -40.02
CA LEU A 562 -46.82 -33.55 -39.16
C LEU A 562 -45.42 -33.77 -39.77
N LYS A 563 -45.33 -33.99 -41.10
CA LYS A 563 -44.05 -34.02 -41.85
C LYS A 563 -43.23 -32.75 -41.64
N ASN A 564 -43.86 -31.59 -41.79
CA ASN A 564 -43.17 -30.31 -41.66
C ASN A 564 -42.71 -30.04 -40.21
N GLU A 565 -43.55 -30.35 -39.21
CA GLU A 565 -43.16 -30.21 -37.80
C GLU A 565 -41.99 -31.13 -37.44
N LEU A 566 -42.05 -32.40 -37.86
CA LEU A 566 -41.01 -33.38 -37.57
C LEU A 566 -39.68 -33.02 -38.26
N PHE A 567 -39.75 -32.56 -39.52
CA PHE A 567 -38.57 -32.11 -40.27
C PHE A 567 -37.93 -30.86 -39.65
N GLN A 568 -38.74 -29.88 -39.21
CA GLN A 568 -38.24 -28.72 -38.49
C GLN A 568 -37.66 -29.07 -37.12
N PHE A 569 -38.22 -30.06 -36.44
CA PHE A 569 -37.71 -30.53 -35.16
C PHE A 569 -36.36 -31.24 -35.35
N LEU A 570 -36.25 -32.16 -36.32
CA LEU A 570 -35.00 -32.88 -36.62
C LEU A 570 -33.88 -31.91 -37.02
N ASN A 571 -34.19 -30.90 -37.86
CA ASN A 571 -33.21 -29.86 -38.22
C ASN A 571 -32.79 -29.00 -37.02
N ARG A 572 -33.71 -28.68 -36.10
CA ARG A 572 -33.35 -27.97 -34.86
C ARG A 572 -32.48 -28.81 -33.93
N GLN A 573 -32.71 -30.12 -33.85
CA GLN A 573 -31.85 -31.02 -33.08
C GLN A 573 -30.47 -31.19 -33.74
N GLU A 574 -30.40 -31.32 -35.07
CA GLU A 574 -29.14 -31.35 -35.81
C GLU A 574 -28.33 -30.06 -35.58
N GLN A 575 -28.97 -28.89 -35.64
CA GLN A 575 -28.33 -27.62 -35.30
C GLN A 575 -27.92 -27.52 -33.83
N THR A 576 -28.75 -28.01 -32.90
CA THR A 576 -28.43 -28.01 -31.47
C THR A 576 -27.24 -28.89 -31.17
N ILE A 577 -27.18 -30.10 -31.76
CA ILE A 577 -26.04 -31.01 -31.64
C ILE A 577 -24.80 -30.41 -32.31
N ASN A 578 -24.90 -29.82 -33.50
CA ASN A 578 -23.76 -29.16 -34.14
C ASN A 578 -23.24 -27.96 -33.32
N ASN A 579 -24.12 -27.20 -32.68
CA ASN A 579 -23.75 -26.11 -31.77
C ASN A 579 -23.22 -26.63 -30.43
N GLN A 580 -23.69 -27.77 -29.95
CA GLN A 580 -23.24 -28.42 -28.73
C GLN A 580 -21.96 -29.25 -28.92
N ILE A 581 -21.63 -29.71 -30.13
CA ILE A 581 -20.32 -30.32 -30.47
C ILE A 581 -19.17 -29.32 -30.22
N ILE A 582 -19.47 -28.02 -30.21
CA ILE A 582 -18.54 -26.95 -29.80
C ILE A 582 -18.36 -26.88 -28.26
N ARG A 583 -19.23 -27.53 -27.46
CA ARG A 583 -19.31 -27.39 -25.98
C ARG A 583 -19.55 -28.67 -25.14
N ILE A 584 -19.79 -29.87 -25.67
CA ILE A 584 -20.23 -31.01 -24.83
C ILE A 584 -19.14 -31.56 -23.91
N SER A 585 -19.53 -31.74 -22.64
CA SER A 585 -18.83 -32.48 -21.58
C SER A 585 -19.72 -33.54 -20.89
N ASN A 586 -20.94 -33.86 -21.35
CA ASN A 586 -21.75 -34.86 -20.65
C ASN A 586 -22.76 -35.62 -21.54
N GLU A 587 -22.84 -36.94 -21.35
CA GLU A 587 -23.52 -37.93 -22.21
C GLU A 587 -25.00 -38.16 -21.81
N GLU A 588 -25.35 -37.86 -20.54
CA GLU A 588 -26.69 -38.07 -19.98
C GLU A 588 -27.77 -37.14 -20.56
N GLU A 589 -27.43 -35.89 -20.88
CA GLU A 589 -28.40 -34.91 -21.42
C GLU A 589 -28.87 -35.30 -22.83
N CYS A 590 -27.98 -35.86 -23.65
CA CYS A 590 -28.34 -36.30 -25.01
C CYS A 590 -29.28 -37.52 -25.00
N LEU A 591 -29.06 -38.48 -24.10
CA LEU A 591 -29.93 -39.66 -23.94
C LEU A 591 -31.33 -39.27 -23.46
N LEU A 592 -31.43 -38.30 -22.55
CA LEU A 592 -32.71 -37.79 -22.04
C LEU A 592 -33.53 -37.07 -23.13
N CYS A 593 -32.86 -36.33 -24.03
CA CYS A 593 -33.51 -35.68 -25.17
C CYS A 593 -34.02 -36.69 -26.22
N LEU A 594 -33.27 -37.77 -26.48
CA LEU A 594 -33.68 -38.82 -27.42
C LEU A 594 -34.84 -39.66 -26.87
N SER A 595 -34.82 -39.98 -25.57
CA SER A 595 -35.93 -40.65 -24.88
C SER A 595 -37.24 -39.85 -25.04
N LYS A 596 -37.21 -38.55 -24.75
CA LYS A 596 -38.39 -37.67 -24.90
C LYS A 596 -38.88 -37.58 -26.34
N LEU A 597 -37.96 -37.59 -27.30
CA LEU A 597 -38.32 -37.56 -28.72
C LEU A 597 -38.99 -38.85 -29.17
N ALA A 598 -38.48 -40.01 -28.75
CA ALA A 598 -39.08 -41.30 -29.06
C ALA A 598 -40.50 -41.41 -28.46
N THR A 599 -40.69 -40.97 -27.22
CA THR A 599 -42.01 -40.94 -26.57
C THR A 599 -43.01 -40.04 -27.31
N LEU A 600 -42.62 -38.82 -27.68
CA LEU A 600 -43.48 -37.88 -28.41
C LEU A 600 -43.88 -38.37 -29.82
N ILE A 601 -42.99 -39.13 -30.48
CA ILE A 601 -43.27 -39.75 -31.77
C ILE A 601 -44.24 -40.92 -31.62
N LEU A 602 -44.08 -41.73 -30.56
CA LEU A 602 -44.96 -42.87 -30.27
C LEU A 602 -46.36 -42.43 -29.87
N GLU A 603 -46.50 -41.40 -29.02
CA GLU A 603 -47.79 -40.85 -28.59
C GLU A 603 -48.57 -40.21 -29.75
N ARG A 604 -47.89 -39.58 -30.72
CA ARG A 604 -48.54 -38.95 -31.88
C ARG A 604 -48.85 -39.90 -33.04
N LEU A 605 -48.17 -41.05 -33.13
CA LEU A 605 -48.42 -42.03 -34.19
C LEU A 605 -49.56 -43.00 -33.86
N PHE A 606 -49.91 -43.17 -32.58
CA PHE A 606 -50.92 -44.13 -32.12
C PHE A 606 -51.94 -43.47 -31.18
N ASP A 607 -52.93 -42.78 -31.76
CA ASP A 607 -54.13 -42.31 -31.03
C ASP A 607 -55.14 -43.47 -30.83
N GLY A 608 -54.66 -44.69 -30.54
CA GLY A 608 -55.49 -45.90 -30.39
C GLY A 608 -54.70 -47.13 -29.91
N ASP A 609 -55.32 -47.87 -28.97
CA ASP A 609 -54.83 -49.03 -28.20
C ASP A 609 -53.76 -49.91 -28.88
N LEU A 610 -52.57 -49.94 -28.28
CA LEU A 610 -51.47 -50.83 -28.66
C LEU A 610 -51.52 -52.11 -27.81
N ASN A 611 -52.08 -53.19 -28.38
CA ASN A 611 -51.99 -54.52 -27.79
C ASN A 611 -50.55 -55.08 -27.82
N ASP A 612 -50.22 -55.82 -26.76
CA ASP A 612 -48.91 -56.21 -26.20
C ASP A 612 -47.85 -56.89 -27.12
N THR A 613 -48.14 -57.19 -28.38
CA THR A 613 -47.21 -57.99 -29.22
C THR A 613 -46.42 -57.19 -30.26
N LYS A 614 -46.64 -55.87 -30.38
CA LYS A 614 -45.84 -55.00 -31.27
C LYS A 614 -44.84 -54.10 -30.55
N THR A 615 -44.86 -54.09 -29.22
CA THR A 615 -44.00 -53.21 -28.40
C THR A 615 -42.57 -53.73 -28.30
N GLU A 616 -42.35 -55.06 -28.26
CA GLU A 616 -41.01 -55.65 -28.14
C GLU A 616 -40.13 -55.49 -29.39
N PHE A 617 -40.70 -55.43 -30.59
CA PHE A 617 -39.91 -55.26 -31.83
C PHE A 617 -39.40 -53.81 -32.02
N PHE A 618 -39.97 -52.85 -31.30
CA PHE A 618 -39.64 -51.43 -31.43
C PHE A 618 -38.82 -50.87 -30.26
N TYR A 619 -38.80 -51.55 -29.11
CA TYR A 619 -37.95 -51.21 -27.97
C TYR A 619 -36.51 -51.72 -28.12
N HIS A 620 -36.30 -52.75 -28.95
CA HIS A 620 -34.98 -53.32 -29.26
C HIS A 620 -34.24 -52.49 -30.31
#